data_AF-A0A812TW50-F1
#
_entry.id   AF-A0A812TW50-F1
#
_cell.length_a   1.000
_cell.length_b   1.000
_cell.length_c   1.000
_cell.angle_alpha   90.00
_cell.angle_beta   90.00
_cell.angle_gamma   90.00
#
_symmetry.space_group_name_H-M   'P 1'
#
loop_
_entity.id
_entity.type
_entity.pdbx_description
1 polymer ?
#
loop_
_entity_poly.entity_id
_entity_poly.type
_entity_poly.pdbx_seq_one_letter_code
_entity_poly.pdbx_strand_id
1 'polypeptide(L)'
;MGNFCGAPCADHGQAKTAKIHALPLSCNAMSPVLFAQDMGIGVFQFCDLMAGAHLKPEFLAKNPFHTIPTYEGLDGYTLGESNAILRYMAVRYAPQYYPLGDPKMCARIDWAMDAMSTSVYQKWLQRTYPILGFGSHPADQAKANEELNEVLSCFKQAFIGEGKYICGHTLTIADYKAMPYLHCAMQPTIKQKSGIQIDSWFESYVKDCMAAMPSSAMLKTADGYGMEEFLATKTDLPNYPGSIVTCGTGPTCNAIKTGAAKADEKAAKIHGLPLSPNCAGALMLAQETGVGAMQLCNLMEGAHKTPAYLEKNPFHQVPTYEGSDGFCLGEGNAILRYIASNYALQYYPGDAENRGKIDMAMDLFSTGIYQKLAVSICYPVFGFGSPPADQDKANKSASEALEALEKTFFKKGKFLVGQQPTIADFKALPYLFAANQPAVKRKTGFTLPPRFITYVNDCLEAFGKSSSLLTSAGGLSIKEHLAKKE
;
A
#
# COMPACT_ATOMS: atom_id res chain seq x y z
N MET A 1 28.04 -16.07 -15.99
CA MET A 1 28.26 -15.30 -14.74
C MET A 1 28.87 -13.97 -15.16
N GLY A 2 28.04 -12.97 -15.44
CA GLY A 2 28.51 -11.62 -15.77
C GLY A 2 28.75 -10.84 -14.49
N ASN A 3 29.93 -10.23 -14.37
CA ASN A 3 30.29 -9.36 -13.25
C ASN A 3 29.60 -7.99 -13.42
N PHE A 4 28.80 -7.59 -12.44
CA PHE A 4 28.27 -6.24 -12.32
C PHE A 4 29.43 -5.25 -12.11
N CYS A 5 29.72 -4.42 -13.11
CA CYS A 5 30.64 -3.31 -12.95
C CYS A 5 29.85 -2.14 -12.33
N GLY A 6 29.90 -2.03 -10.99
CA GLY A 6 29.40 -0.87 -10.28
C GLY A 6 30.28 0.34 -10.60
N ALA A 7 29.66 1.48 -10.89
CA ALA A 7 30.34 2.77 -10.77
C ALA A 7 30.86 2.91 -9.32
N PRO A 8 32.03 3.52 -9.09
CA PRO A 8 32.63 3.57 -7.76
C PRO A 8 31.77 4.44 -6.84
N CYS A 9 31.00 3.80 -5.96
CA CYS A 9 30.53 4.43 -4.73
C CYS A 9 31.75 4.79 -3.89
N ALA A 10 31.69 5.94 -3.20
CA ALA A 10 32.67 6.30 -2.20
C ALA A 10 32.91 5.13 -1.23
N ASP A 11 34.18 4.86 -0.94
CA ASP A 11 34.65 3.72 -0.17
C ASP A 11 34.13 3.78 1.29
N HIS A 12 32.92 3.27 1.50
CA HIS A 12 32.42 2.86 2.80
C HIS A 12 32.84 1.40 2.99
N GLY A 13 34.07 1.22 3.50
CA GLY A 13 34.81 -0.04 3.53
C GLY A 13 33.97 -1.31 3.69
N GLN A 14 34.10 -2.22 2.70
CA GLN A 14 33.72 -3.64 2.72
C GLN A 14 32.62 -4.06 3.71
N ALA A 15 31.45 -3.42 3.67
CA ALA A 15 30.26 -3.91 4.36
C ALA A 15 29.60 -4.99 3.48
N LYS A 16 29.39 -6.19 4.04
CA LYS A 16 28.47 -7.16 3.43
C LYS A 16 27.11 -6.45 3.28
N THR A 17 26.54 -6.37 2.09
CA THR A 17 25.31 -5.59 1.82
C THR A 17 24.07 -6.48 1.92
N ALA A 18 22.93 -5.94 2.35
CA ALA A 18 21.66 -6.67 2.30
C ALA A 18 21.28 -7.04 0.85
N LYS A 19 20.46 -8.06 0.65
CA LYS A 19 19.98 -8.47 -0.69
C LYS A 19 18.52 -8.09 -0.86
N ILE A 20 18.19 -7.46 -1.98
CA ILE A 20 16.80 -7.23 -2.39
C ILE A 20 16.48 -8.21 -3.53
N HIS A 21 15.77 -9.28 -3.19
CA HIS A 21 15.30 -10.27 -4.16
C HIS A 21 14.22 -9.67 -5.03
N ALA A 22 14.51 -9.51 -6.32
CA ALA A 22 13.70 -8.73 -7.24
C ALA A 22 13.81 -9.22 -8.69
N LEU A 23 12.91 -8.71 -9.52
CA LEU A 23 12.93 -8.84 -10.97
C LEU A 23 12.90 -7.41 -11.55
N PRO A 24 13.81 -6.99 -12.45
CA PRO A 24 13.91 -5.61 -12.90
C PRO A 24 12.64 -5.08 -13.58
N LEU A 25 11.86 -5.97 -14.19
CA LEU A 25 10.56 -5.64 -14.79
C LEU A 25 9.47 -5.25 -13.76
N SER A 26 9.62 -5.65 -12.50
CA SER A 26 8.64 -5.36 -11.45
C SER A 26 8.87 -3.97 -10.86
N CYS A 27 7.98 -3.02 -11.19
CA CYS A 27 8.02 -1.65 -10.66
C CYS A 27 7.99 -1.63 -9.11
N ASN A 28 7.17 -2.51 -8.50
CA ASN A 28 7.15 -2.71 -7.04
C ASN A 28 8.50 -3.16 -6.49
N ALA A 29 9.18 -4.08 -7.18
CA ALA A 29 10.45 -4.61 -6.71
C ALA A 29 11.61 -3.64 -6.94
N MET A 30 11.56 -2.86 -8.02
CA MET A 30 12.58 -1.85 -8.29
C MET A 30 12.55 -0.70 -7.30
N SER A 31 11.40 -0.37 -6.71
CA SER A 31 11.30 0.70 -5.71
C SER A 31 12.34 0.55 -4.56
N PRO A 32 12.37 -0.56 -3.80
CA PRO A 32 13.40 -0.78 -2.78
C PRO A 32 14.79 -1.12 -3.33
N VAL A 33 14.92 -1.69 -4.54
CA VAL A 33 16.25 -1.97 -5.14
C VAL A 33 17.00 -0.67 -5.37
N LEU A 34 16.35 0.30 -6.01
CA LEU A 34 16.94 1.60 -6.33
C LEU A 34 17.34 2.34 -5.05
N PHE A 35 16.44 2.37 -4.06
CA PHE A 35 16.73 2.99 -2.78
C PHE A 35 17.92 2.33 -2.08
N ALA A 36 17.97 0.99 -2.05
CA ALA A 36 19.06 0.26 -1.42
C ALA A 36 20.42 0.53 -2.08
N GLN A 37 20.45 0.65 -3.41
CA GLN A 37 21.68 0.93 -4.14
C GLN A 37 22.15 2.36 -4.01
N ASP A 38 21.26 3.35 -4.15
CA ASP A 38 21.62 4.77 -4.02
C ASP A 38 22.19 5.06 -2.64
N MET A 39 21.67 4.39 -1.60
CA MET A 39 22.14 4.53 -0.23
C MET A 39 23.36 3.65 0.10
N GLY A 40 23.78 2.75 -0.79
CA GLY A 40 24.87 1.82 -0.54
C GLY A 40 24.59 0.77 0.55
N ILE A 41 23.31 0.50 0.84
CA ILE A 41 22.87 -0.37 1.96
C ILE A 41 22.42 -1.76 1.51
N GLY A 42 22.25 -1.97 0.21
CA GLY A 42 21.83 -3.25 -0.33
C GLY A 42 22.12 -3.39 -1.82
N VAL A 43 22.09 -4.64 -2.28
CA VAL A 43 22.31 -5.01 -3.67
C VAL A 43 21.08 -5.71 -4.24
N PHE A 44 20.89 -5.53 -5.53
CA PHE A 44 19.94 -6.30 -6.31
C PHE A 44 20.31 -7.79 -6.30
N GLN A 45 19.33 -8.65 -6.03
CA GLN A 45 19.44 -10.10 -6.16
C GLN A 45 18.36 -10.59 -7.12
N PHE A 46 18.76 -11.09 -8.28
CA PHE A 46 17.81 -11.58 -9.28
C PHE A 46 17.01 -12.77 -8.74
N CYS A 47 15.69 -12.71 -8.88
CA CYS A 47 14.74 -13.78 -8.57
C CYS A 47 13.86 -14.05 -9.80
N ASP A 48 14.18 -15.12 -10.53
CA ASP A 48 13.45 -15.51 -11.74
C ASP A 48 12.06 -16.06 -11.40
N LEU A 49 11.04 -15.24 -11.63
CA LEU A 49 9.65 -15.65 -11.43
C LEU A 49 9.19 -16.69 -12.46
N MET A 50 9.71 -16.63 -13.69
CA MET A 50 9.32 -17.55 -14.77
C MET A 50 9.88 -18.95 -14.54
N ALA A 51 11.09 -19.05 -13.97
CA ALA A 51 11.67 -20.31 -13.53
C ALA A 51 11.17 -20.79 -12.14
N GLY A 52 10.20 -20.08 -11.55
CA GLY A 52 9.61 -20.45 -10.26
C GLY A 52 10.53 -20.29 -9.05
N ALA A 53 11.57 -19.45 -9.11
CA ALA A 53 12.54 -19.29 -8.03
C ALA A 53 11.88 -18.88 -6.69
N HIS A 54 10.87 -18.01 -6.76
CA HIS A 54 10.06 -17.56 -5.63
C HIS A 54 9.23 -18.66 -4.94
N LEU A 55 9.02 -19.80 -5.61
CA LEU A 55 8.26 -20.95 -5.09
C LEU A 55 9.16 -22.00 -4.43
N LYS A 56 10.49 -21.84 -4.54
CA LYS A 56 11.43 -22.81 -3.98
C LYS A 56 11.50 -22.69 -2.45
N PRO A 57 11.76 -23.81 -1.72
CA PRO A 57 11.81 -23.80 -0.26
C PRO A 57 12.73 -22.74 0.34
N GLU A 58 13.87 -22.47 -0.28
CA GLU A 58 14.82 -21.46 0.18
C GLU A 58 14.27 -20.02 0.10
N PHE A 59 13.39 -19.72 -0.85
CA PHE A 59 12.73 -18.42 -0.95
C PHE A 59 11.53 -18.35 0.00
N LEU A 60 10.72 -19.41 0.05
CA LEU A 60 9.56 -19.51 0.95
C LEU A 60 9.95 -19.39 2.43
N ALA A 61 11.15 -19.86 2.79
CA ALA A 61 11.70 -19.66 4.14
C ALA A 61 11.93 -18.18 4.50
N LYS A 62 12.21 -17.33 3.50
CA LYS A 62 12.41 -15.87 3.66
C LYS A 62 11.07 -15.13 3.64
N ASN A 63 10.21 -15.48 2.68
CA ASN A 63 8.90 -14.88 2.48
C ASN A 63 7.85 -15.95 2.11
N PRO A 64 7.03 -16.40 3.08
CA PRO A 64 5.96 -17.38 2.85
C PRO A 64 4.87 -16.94 1.87
N PHE A 65 4.76 -15.64 1.60
CA PHE A 65 3.87 -15.10 0.57
C PHE A 65 4.45 -15.23 -0.84
N HIS A 66 5.63 -15.82 -1.03
CA HIS A 66 6.28 -16.06 -2.33
C HIS A 66 6.35 -14.82 -3.25
N THR A 67 6.36 -13.61 -2.69
CA THR A 67 6.36 -12.37 -3.46
C THR A 67 7.73 -11.71 -3.50
N ILE A 68 7.98 -10.98 -4.59
CA ILE A 68 9.04 -9.98 -4.68
C ILE A 68 8.43 -8.57 -4.58
N PRO A 69 9.15 -7.57 -4.05
CA PRO A 69 10.49 -7.67 -3.47
C PRO A 69 10.53 -8.42 -2.14
N THR A 70 11.66 -9.05 -1.84
CA THR A 70 11.98 -9.57 -0.49
C THR A 70 13.36 -9.09 -0.08
N TYR A 71 13.45 -8.36 1.03
CA TYR A 71 14.69 -7.98 1.69
C TYR A 71 15.26 -9.16 2.49
N GLU A 72 16.56 -9.38 2.40
CA GLU A 72 17.34 -10.32 3.19
C GLU A 72 18.56 -9.61 3.79
N GLY A 73 18.52 -9.37 5.10
CA GLY A 73 19.62 -8.82 5.88
C GLY A 73 20.68 -9.88 6.20
N LEU A 74 21.87 -9.43 6.57
CA LEU A 74 22.98 -10.31 6.94
C LEU A 74 22.75 -11.08 8.25
N ASP A 75 21.95 -10.51 9.12
CA ASP A 75 21.52 -11.04 10.41
C ASP A 75 20.39 -12.07 10.26
N GLY A 76 19.98 -12.38 9.02
CA GLY A 76 18.85 -13.24 8.73
C GLY A 76 17.50 -12.57 8.88
N TYR A 77 17.44 -11.26 9.15
CA TYR A 77 16.17 -10.52 9.12
C TYR A 77 15.65 -10.46 7.68
N THR A 78 14.44 -10.97 7.47
CA THR A 78 13.76 -10.91 6.17
C THR A 78 12.53 -10.04 6.23
N LEU A 79 12.23 -9.34 5.14
CA LEU A 79 11.06 -8.47 5.07
C LEU A 79 10.45 -8.49 3.66
N GLY A 80 9.14 -8.68 3.58
CA GLY A 80 8.36 -8.54 2.34
C GLY A 80 7.62 -7.21 2.30
N GLU A 81 6.85 -7.00 1.23
CA GLU A 81 6.13 -5.75 0.90
C GLU A 81 7.05 -4.55 0.61
N SER A 82 6.96 -4.01 -0.62
CA SER A 82 7.83 -2.92 -1.08
C SER A 82 7.78 -1.67 -0.20
N ASN A 83 6.60 -1.27 0.26
CA ASN A 83 6.42 -0.09 1.11
C ASN A 83 7.03 -0.31 2.51
N ALA A 84 6.84 -1.47 3.13
CA ALA A 84 7.46 -1.84 4.40
C ALA A 84 9.00 -1.89 4.30
N ILE A 85 9.55 -2.46 3.23
CA ILE A 85 10.99 -2.48 2.98
C ILE A 85 11.56 -1.06 2.85
N LEU A 86 10.89 -0.17 2.10
CA LEU A 86 11.30 1.23 1.97
C LEU A 86 11.31 1.96 3.33
N ARG A 87 10.24 1.83 4.13
CA ARG A 87 10.18 2.43 5.48
C ARG A 87 11.27 1.89 6.40
N TYR A 88 11.43 0.57 6.43
CA TYR A 88 12.48 -0.08 7.22
C TYR A 88 13.87 0.45 6.89
N MET A 89 14.22 0.48 5.59
CA MET A 89 15.53 0.96 5.16
C MET A 89 15.73 2.45 5.44
N ALA A 90 14.71 3.28 5.22
CA ALA A 90 14.80 4.71 5.50
C ALA A 90 14.97 4.98 7.00
N VAL A 91 14.12 4.38 7.85
CA VAL A 91 14.22 4.54 9.31
C VAL A 91 15.58 4.06 9.83
N ARG A 92 16.09 2.94 9.32
CA ARG A 92 17.32 2.33 9.83
C ARG A 92 18.60 3.00 9.33
N TYR A 93 18.64 3.40 8.07
CA TYR A 93 19.90 3.77 7.41
C TYR A 93 19.89 5.15 6.76
N ALA A 94 18.72 5.71 6.46
CA ALA A 94 18.62 6.94 5.69
C ALA A 94 17.41 7.80 6.14
N PRO A 95 17.36 8.24 7.41
CA PRO A 95 16.20 8.90 8.01
C PRO A 95 15.84 10.23 7.34
N GLN A 96 16.74 10.82 6.56
CA GLN A 96 16.46 12.02 5.75
C GLN A 96 15.41 11.79 4.66
N TYR A 97 15.16 10.54 4.22
CA TYR A 97 14.14 10.21 3.22
C TYR A 97 12.77 9.85 3.82
N TYR A 98 12.70 9.74 5.15
CA TYR A 98 11.47 9.55 5.92
C TYR A 98 11.64 10.23 7.29
N PRO A 99 11.49 11.56 7.34
CA PRO A 99 11.96 12.39 8.45
C PRO A 99 11.06 12.24 9.67
N LEU A 100 11.36 11.28 10.56
CA LEU A 100 10.58 11.01 11.78
C LEU A 100 10.39 12.23 12.70
N GLY A 101 11.24 13.26 12.58
CA GLY A 101 11.09 14.54 13.28
C GLY A 101 10.02 15.47 12.71
N ASP A 102 9.43 15.15 11.56
CA ASP A 102 8.29 15.83 10.94
C ASP A 102 7.16 14.81 10.71
N PRO A 103 6.28 14.59 11.71
CA PRO A 103 5.25 13.56 11.64
C PRO A 103 4.22 13.80 10.52
N LYS A 104 3.98 15.06 10.14
CA LYS A 104 3.06 15.39 9.04
C LYS A 104 3.69 15.08 7.69
N MET A 105 4.98 15.34 7.51
CA MET A 105 5.70 14.89 6.32
C MET A 105 5.70 13.36 6.21
N CYS A 106 5.98 12.63 7.29
CA CYS A 106 5.86 11.18 7.32
C CYS A 106 4.46 10.70 6.91
N ALA A 107 3.41 11.32 7.45
CA ALA A 107 2.03 10.99 7.09
C ALA A 107 1.72 11.25 5.60
N ARG A 108 2.22 12.35 5.04
CA ARG A 108 2.06 12.64 3.59
C ARG A 108 2.80 11.63 2.72
N ILE A 109 4.03 11.27 3.09
CA ILE A 109 4.82 10.22 2.41
C ILE A 109 4.06 8.89 2.45
N ASP A 110 3.55 8.52 3.61
CA ASP A 110 2.79 7.28 3.79
C ASP A 110 1.52 7.25 2.95
N TRP A 111 0.75 8.35 2.93
CA TRP A 111 -0.44 8.47 2.10
C TRP A 111 -0.09 8.34 0.61
N ALA A 112 0.96 9.02 0.13
CA ALA A 112 1.39 8.91 -1.26
C ALA A 112 1.79 7.46 -1.62
N MET A 113 2.59 6.80 -0.77
CA MET A 113 3.03 5.43 -0.99
C MET A 113 1.88 4.42 -0.97
N ASP A 114 0.93 4.59 -0.06
CA ASP A 114 -0.20 3.69 0.10
C ASP A 114 -1.22 3.92 -1.03
N ALA A 115 -1.52 5.17 -1.40
CA ALA A 115 -2.37 5.51 -2.55
C ALA A 115 -1.79 4.97 -3.88
N MET A 116 -0.46 5.00 -4.04
CA MET A 116 0.18 4.35 -5.18
C MET A 116 -0.10 2.85 -5.22
N SER A 117 -0.01 2.15 -4.08
CA SER A 117 -0.20 0.70 -3.99
C SER A 117 -1.67 0.26 -4.12
N THR A 118 -2.60 1.03 -3.55
CA THR A 118 -4.02 0.63 -3.37
C THR A 118 -4.92 1.19 -4.48
N SER A 119 -4.71 2.45 -4.88
CA SER A 119 -5.62 3.19 -5.75
C SER A 119 -5.07 3.32 -7.17
N VAL A 120 -3.82 3.77 -7.31
CA VAL A 120 -3.21 4.02 -8.63
C VAL A 120 -2.85 2.72 -9.31
N TYR A 121 -2.10 1.84 -8.63
CA TYR A 121 -1.51 0.65 -9.24
C TYR A 121 -2.54 -0.26 -9.93
N GLN A 122 -3.67 -0.57 -9.29
CA GLN A 122 -4.66 -1.48 -9.88
C GLN A 122 -5.27 -0.94 -11.18
N LYS A 123 -5.53 0.36 -11.25
CA LYS A 123 -6.05 1.04 -12.45
C LYS A 123 -4.98 1.14 -13.53
N TRP A 124 -3.74 1.36 -13.10
CA TRP A 124 -2.58 1.38 -13.96
C TRP A 124 -2.37 0.03 -14.68
N LEU A 125 -2.45 -1.06 -13.93
CA LEU A 125 -2.29 -2.43 -14.43
C LEU A 125 -3.25 -2.76 -15.56
N GLN A 126 -4.51 -2.35 -15.46
CA GLN A 126 -5.53 -2.64 -16.47
C GLN A 126 -5.13 -2.16 -17.87
N ARG A 127 -4.25 -1.16 -17.96
CA ARG A 127 -3.76 -0.64 -19.24
C ARG A 127 -2.38 -1.16 -19.63
N THR A 128 -1.42 -1.17 -18.70
CA THR A 128 -0.03 -1.52 -19.05
C THR A 128 0.21 -3.01 -19.14
N TYR A 129 -0.47 -3.83 -18.34
CA TYR A 129 -0.23 -5.27 -18.35
C TYR A 129 -0.62 -5.94 -19.67
N PRO A 130 -1.79 -5.67 -20.28
CA PRO A 130 -2.14 -6.24 -21.58
C PRO A 130 -1.05 -5.98 -22.64
N ILE A 131 -0.51 -4.76 -22.68
CA ILE A 131 0.56 -4.35 -23.60
C ILE A 131 1.85 -5.10 -23.33
N LEU A 132 2.19 -5.38 -22.07
CA LEU A 132 3.37 -6.14 -21.70
C LEU A 132 3.19 -7.66 -21.92
N GLY A 133 2.04 -8.10 -22.42
CA GLY A 133 1.69 -9.51 -22.57
C GLY A 133 1.26 -10.17 -21.25
N PHE A 134 0.92 -9.36 -20.24
CA PHE A 134 0.41 -9.81 -18.95
C PHE A 134 -1.12 -9.64 -18.92
N GLY A 135 -1.85 -10.75 -18.83
CA GLY A 135 -3.31 -10.70 -18.73
C GLY A 135 -4.01 -10.13 -19.98
N SER A 136 -5.32 -9.93 -19.86
CA SER A 136 -6.20 -9.45 -20.94
C SER A 136 -6.65 -8.01 -20.70
N HIS A 137 -7.09 -7.33 -21.75
CA HIS A 137 -7.78 -6.04 -21.63
C HIS A 137 -9.00 -6.15 -20.69
N PRO A 138 -9.32 -5.07 -19.94
CA PRO A 138 -10.55 -5.03 -19.17
C PRO A 138 -11.77 -5.08 -20.09
N ALA A 139 -12.87 -5.66 -19.61
CA ALA A 139 -14.12 -5.77 -20.39
C ALA A 139 -14.70 -4.39 -20.75
N ASP A 140 -14.64 -3.44 -19.82
CA ASP A 140 -15.05 -2.04 -20.02
C ASP A 140 -13.82 -1.13 -20.03
N GLN A 141 -13.27 -0.93 -21.22
CA GLN A 141 -12.05 -0.13 -21.41
C GLN A 141 -12.30 1.37 -21.26
N ALA A 142 -13.53 1.84 -21.56
CA ALA A 142 -13.89 3.25 -21.42
C ALA A 142 -13.92 3.65 -19.93
N LYS A 143 -14.55 2.82 -19.10
CA LYS A 143 -14.55 3.02 -17.65
C LYS A 143 -13.16 2.91 -17.04
N ALA A 144 -12.37 1.91 -17.44
CA ALA A 144 -10.98 1.77 -16.98
C ALA A 144 -10.14 3.04 -17.29
N ASN A 145 -10.37 3.65 -18.45
CA ASN A 145 -9.72 4.89 -18.88
C ASN A 145 -10.15 6.10 -18.04
N GLU A 146 -11.45 6.25 -17.78
CA GLU A 146 -11.99 7.30 -16.92
C GLU A 146 -11.41 7.21 -15.50
N GLU A 147 -11.46 6.02 -14.90
CA GLU A 147 -10.97 5.78 -13.54
C GLU A 147 -9.46 6.00 -13.42
N LEU A 148 -8.67 5.61 -14.43
CA LEU A 148 -7.23 5.87 -14.44
C LEU A 148 -6.93 7.38 -14.53
N ASN A 149 -7.67 8.12 -15.36
CA ASN A 149 -7.49 9.57 -15.44
C ASN A 149 -7.90 10.28 -14.13
N GLU A 150 -9.01 9.86 -13.53
CA GLU A 150 -9.50 10.39 -12.25
C GLU A 150 -8.48 10.15 -11.13
N VAL A 151 -7.98 8.92 -10.96
CA VAL A 151 -7.05 8.60 -9.87
C VAL A 151 -5.73 9.34 -9.99
N LEU A 152 -5.22 9.55 -11.21
CA LEU A 152 -3.99 10.30 -11.44
C LEU A 152 -4.20 11.78 -11.18
N SER A 153 -5.37 12.32 -11.52
CA SER A 153 -5.75 13.69 -11.18
C SER A 153 -5.84 13.87 -9.66
N CYS A 154 -6.41 12.90 -8.94
CA CYS A 154 -6.45 12.90 -7.48
C CYS A 154 -5.04 12.83 -6.87
N PHE A 155 -4.18 11.96 -7.40
CA PHE A 155 -2.80 11.83 -6.95
C PHE A 155 -2.01 13.12 -7.16
N LYS A 156 -2.19 13.76 -8.32
CA LYS A 156 -1.61 15.06 -8.62
C LYS A 156 -2.10 16.11 -7.63
N GLN A 157 -3.42 16.22 -7.45
CA GLN A 157 -4.02 17.17 -6.51
C GLN A 157 -3.50 16.99 -5.08
N ALA A 158 -3.33 15.76 -4.62
CA ALA A 158 -2.95 15.46 -3.25
C ALA A 158 -1.47 15.72 -2.96
N PHE A 159 -0.58 15.31 -3.88
CA PHE A 159 0.85 15.16 -3.58
C PHE A 159 1.77 15.97 -4.48
N ILE A 160 1.26 16.52 -5.58
CA ILE A 160 2.02 17.21 -6.62
C ILE A 160 1.54 18.67 -6.67
N GLY A 161 2.20 19.53 -5.89
CA GLY A 161 1.96 20.98 -5.84
C GLY A 161 3.08 21.79 -6.49
N GLU A 162 3.48 22.92 -5.88
CA GLU A 162 4.63 23.75 -6.31
C GLU A 162 6.00 23.09 -6.06
N GLY A 163 6.01 21.87 -5.51
CA GLY A 163 7.21 21.09 -5.24
C GLY A 163 7.82 20.45 -6.48
N LYS A 164 9.12 20.14 -6.40
CA LYS A 164 9.87 19.41 -7.43
C LYS A 164 9.59 17.89 -7.39
N TYR A 165 9.28 17.38 -6.20
CA TYR A 165 9.12 15.95 -5.90
C TYR A 165 7.78 15.69 -5.21
N ILE A 166 7.43 14.42 -5.04
CA ILE A 166 6.22 14.02 -4.31
C ILE A 166 6.34 14.53 -2.87
N CYS A 167 5.30 15.23 -2.40
CA CYS A 167 5.24 15.82 -1.06
C CYS A 167 6.20 17.01 -0.79
N GLY A 168 6.97 17.53 -1.76
CA GLY A 168 7.78 18.73 -1.51
C GLY A 168 8.92 19.00 -2.50
N HIS A 169 10.00 19.62 -2.02
CA HIS A 169 11.18 19.99 -2.82
C HIS A 169 12.35 19.02 -2.70
N THR A 170 12.27 18.04 -1.81
CA THR A 170 13.32 17.05 -1.54
C THR A 170 12.82 15.64 -1.83
N LEU A 171 13.70 14.78 -2.33
CA LEU A 171 13.38 13.36 -2.52
C LEU A 171 13.06 12.67 -1.19
N THR A 172 12.08 11.78 -1.24
CA THR A 172 11.65 10.91 -0.15
C THR A 172 11.45 9.49 -0.65
N ILE A 173 11.15 8.54 0.24
CA ILE A 173 10.77 7.18 -0.18
C ILE A 173 9.48 7.12 -1.01
N ALA A 174 8.62 8.17 -0.98
CA ALA A 174 7.47 8.24 -1.88
C ALA A 174 7.89 8.37 -3.35
N ASP A 175 8.98 9.08 -3.63
CA ASP A 175 9.51 9.23 -4.98
C ASP A 175 10.09 7.90 -5.49
N TYR A 176 10.86 7.19 -4.65
CA TYR A 176 11.35 5.83 -4.98
C TYR A 176 10.21 4.85 -5.23
N LYS A 177 9.07 5.00 -4.55
CA LYS A 177 7.87 4.18 -4.78
C LYS A 177 7.20 4.50 -6.11
N ALA A 178 7.04 5.78 -6.45
CA ALA A 178 6.28 6.18 -7.64
C ALA A 178 7.09 6.14 -8.94
N MET A 179 8.40 6.44 -8.87
CA MET A 179 9.24 6.65 -10.05
C MET A 179 9.28 5.44 -11.01
N PRO A 180 9.46 4.18 -10.56
CA PRO A 180 9.48 3.04 -11.49
C PRO A 180 8.20 2.89 -12.32
N TYR A 181 7.04 3.21 -11.74
CA TYR A 181 5.75 3.18 -12.44
C TYR A 181 5.65 4.25 -13.52
N LEU A 182 5.98 5.48 -13.16
CA LEU A 182 5.92 6.61 -14.07
C LEU A 182 6.97 6.48 -15.18
N HIS A 183 8.15 5.93 -14.87
CA HIS A 183 9.14 5.60 -15.89
C HIS A 183 8.62 4.54 -16.88
N CYS A 184 8.02 3.45 -16.40
CA CYS A 184 7.39 2.44 -17.26
C CYS A 184 6.33 3.06 -18.17
N ALA A 185 5.50 3.97 -17.65
CA ALA A 185 4.47 4.69 -18.39
C ALA A 185 5.02 5.48 -19.58
N MET A 186 6.20 6.07 -19.39
CA MET A 186 6.82 7.00 -20.32
C MET A 186 7.64 6.31 -21.41
N GLN A 187 7.80 4.99 -21.34
CA GLN A 187 8.52 4.25 -22.37
C GLN A 187 7.84 4.44 -23.74
N PRO A 188 8.58 4.78 -24.81
CA PRO A 188 7.99 5.12 -26.11
C PRO A 188 7.00 4.07 -26.62
N THR A 189 7.36 2.79 -26.52
CA THR A 189 6.50 1.66 -26.89
C THR A 189 5.22 1.63 -26.04
N ILE A 190 5.33 1.86 -24.73
CA ILE A 190 4.15 1.89 -23.84
C ILE A 190 3.26 3.09 -24.18
N LYS A 191 3.78 4.31 -24.36
CA LYS A 191 2.98 5.48 -24.78
C LYS A 191 2.25 5.20 -26.09
N GLN A 192 2.96 4.68 -27.10
CA GLN A 192 2.40 4.38 -28.42
C GLN A 192 1.30 3.31 -28.35
N LYS A 193 1.56 2.19 -27.66
CA LYS A 193 0.65 1.05 -27.60
C LYS A 193 -0.51 1.27 -26.65
N SER A 194 -0.30 2.07 -25.60
CA SER A 194 -1.33 2.35 -24.60
C SER A 194 -2.25 3.48 -25.00
N GLY A 195 -1.77 4.46 -25.78
CA GLY A 195 -2.49 5.71 -26.01
C GLY A 195 -2.55 6.64 -24.78
N ILE A 196 -1.75 6.39 -23.74
CA ILE A 196 -1.62 7.28 -22.58
C ILE A 196 -0.79 8.49 -23.00
N GLN A 197 -1.35 9.68 -22.83
CA GLN A 197 -0.67 10.96 -22.94
C GLN A 197 -0.41 11.47 -21.52
N ILE A 198 0.87 11.59 -21.18
CA ILE A 198 1.35 12.01 -19.87
C ILE A 198 1.58 13.51 -19.89
N ASP A 199 1.12 14.24 -18.88
CA ASP A 199 1.30 15.69 -18.83
C ASP A 199 2.77 16.09 -18.58
N SER A 200 3.13 17.30 -18.98
CA SER A 200 4.52 17.79 -18.96
C SER A 200 5.14 17.86 -17.56
N TRP A 201 4.32 17.96 -16.51
CA TRP A 201 4.81 17.91 -15.14
C TRP A 201 5.38 16.52 -14.84
N PHE A 202 4.66 15.43 -15.15
CA PHE A 202 5.15 14.07 -14.91
C PHE A 202 6.40 13.76 -15.72
N GLU A 203 6.49 14.26 -16.95
CA GLU A 203 7.71 14.14 -17.77
C GLU A 203 8.90 14.84 -17.12
N SER A 204 8.70 16.06 -16.61
CA SER A 204 9.72 16.82 -15.88
C SER A 204 10.12 16.13 -14.58
N TYR A 205 9.13 15.66 -13.81
CA TYR A 205 9.31 14.94 -12.55
C TYR A 205 10.15 13.68 -12.73
N VAL A 206 9.86 12.82 -13.70
CA VAL A 206 10.66 11.60 -13.89
C VAL A 206 12.07 11.93 -14.37
N LYS A 207 12.25 12.93 -15.25
CA LYS A 207 13.58 13.39 -15.62
C LYS A 207 14.37 13.83 -14.39
N ASP A 208 13.74 14.61 -13.52
CA ASP A 208 14.35 15.13 -12.28
C ASP A 208 14.65 14.04 -11.26
N CYS A 209 13.77 13.03 -11.12
CA CYS A 209 14.02 11.87 -10.26
C CYS A 209 15.15 11.00 -10.80
N MET A 210 15.17 10.71 -12.11
CA MET A 210 16.24 9.90 -12.72
C MET A 210 17.60 10.60 -12.61
N ALA A 211 17.64 11.93 -12.72
CA ALA A 211 18.86 12.70 -12.51
C ALA A 211 19.36 12.65 -11.05
N ALA A 212 18.44 12.52 -10.09
CA ALA A 212 18.76 12.49 -8.67
C ALA A 212 18.90 11.08 -8.07
N MET A 213 18.54 10.03 -8.83
CA MET A 213 18.63 8.61 -8.45
C MET A 213 19.62 7.89 -9.38
N PRO A 214 20.92 7.82 -9.07
CA PRO A 214 21.92 7.17 -9.93
C PRO A 214 21.59 5.73 -10.31
N SER A 215 21.03 4.96 -9.38
CA SER A 215 20.57 3.58 -9.59
C SER A 215 19.48 3.45 -10.65
N SER A 216 18.78 4.53 -11.01
CA SER A 216 17.71 4.51 -12.03
C SER A 216 18.18 4.02 -13.40
N ALA A 217 19.49 3.98 -13.66
CA ALA A 217 20.09 3.30 -14.81
C ALA A 217 19.63 1.83 -14.95
N MET A 218 19.37 1.13 -13.84
CA MET A 218 18.87 -0.25 -13.85
C MET A 218 17.47 -0.40 -14.47
N LEU A 219 16.68 0.67 -14.53
CA LEU A 219 15.38 0.62 -15.20
C LEU A 219 15.53 0.51 -16.73
N LYS A 220 16.66 0.99 -17.27
CA LYS A 220 16.98 0.92 -18.69
C LYS A 220 17.64 -0.40 -19.05
N THR A 221 18.74 -0.72 -18.37
CA THR A 221 19.60 -1.88 -18.67
C THR A 221 19.83 -2.71 -17.43
N ALA A 222 19.41 -3.97 -17.45
CA ALA A 222 19.57 -4.94 -16.36
C ALA A 222 19.69 -6.36 -16.92
N ASP A 223 20.75 -6.62 -17.69
CA ASP A 223 21.11 -7.93 -18.27
C ASP A 223 19.99 -8.57 -19.10
N GLY A 224 19.30 -7.77 -19.91
CA GLY A 224 18.18 -8.21 -20.75
C GLY A 224 16.82 -8.21 -20.05
N TYR A 225 16.77 -7.86 -18.75
CA TYR A 225 15.54 -7.79 -17.96
C TYR A 225 15.09 -6.36 -17.66
N GLY A 226 15.88 -5.34 -18.02
CA GLY A 226 15.47 -3.94 -17.91
C GLY A 226 14.20 -3.67 -18.71
N MET A 227 13.44 -2.61 -18.37
CA MET A 227 12.17 -2.34 -19.04
C MET A 227 12.37 -2.08 -20.55
N GLU A 228 13.41 -1.32 -20.91
CA GLU A 228 13.74 -1.01 -22.30
C GLU A 228 14.22 -2.27 -23.06
N GLU A 229 15.09 -3.07 -22.44
CA GLU A 229 15.56 -4.35 -23.02
C GLU A 229 14.40 -5.33 -23.23
N PHE A 230 13.52 -5.49 -22.22
CA PHE A 230 12.34 -6.34 -22.31
C PHE A 230 11.44 -5.92 -23.46
N LEU A 231 11.11 -4.62 -23.56
CA LEU A 231 10.29 -4.10 -24.65
C LEU A 231 10.95 -4.32 -26.02
N ALA A 232 12.28 -4.19 -26.12
CA ALA A 232 13.02 -4.45 -27.35
C ALA A 232 12.97 -5.92 -27.79
N THR A 233 12.82 -6.87 -26.86
CA THR A 233 12.63 -8.30 -27.19
C THR A 233 11.25 -8.65 -27.74
N LYS A 234 10.28 -7.72 -27.70
CA LYS A 234 8.90 -7.98 -28.06
C LYS A 234 8.58 -7.38 -29.42
N THR A 235 8.38 -8.23 -30.42
CA THR A 235 8.03 -7.81 -31.78
C THR A 235 6.53 -7.70 -32.04
N ASP A 236 5.71 -8.35 -31.21
CA ASP A 236 4.24 -8.40 -31.35
C ASP A 236 3.55 -8.04 -30.03
N LEU A 237 3.58 -6.75 -29.67
CA LEU A 237 2.84 -6.25 -28.50
C LEU A 237 1.45 -5.75 -28.91
N PRO A 238 0.39 -6.11 -28.14
CA PRO A 238 -0.97 -5.70 -28.46
C PRO A 238 -1.14 -4.19 -28.27
N ASN A 239 -2.10 -3.63 -29.01
CA ASN A 239 -2.53 -2.25 -28.81
C ASN A 239 -3.66 -2.22 -27.78
N TYR A 240 -3.65 -1.21 -26.91
CA TYR A 240 -4.81 -0.85 -26.11
C TYR A 240 -5.64 0.17 -26.90
N PRO A 241 -6.89 -0.14 -27.30
CA PRO A 241 -7.70 0.81 -28.07
C PRO A 241 -8.14 2.00 -27.22
N GLY A 242 -8.06 3.21 -27.79
CA GLY A 242 -8.42 4.47 -27.14
C GLY A 242 -7.21 5.24 -26.61
N SER A 243 -7.44 6.51 -26.26
CA SER A 243 -6.42 7.40 -25.69
C SER A 243 -6.93 8.04 -24.40
N ILE A 244 -6.02 8.36 -23.48
CA ILE A 244 -6.31 9.21 -22.32
C ILE A 244 -5.26 10.30 -22.23
N VAL A 245 -5.66 11.47 -21.76
CA VAL A 245 -4.74 12.51 -21.32
C VAL A 245 -4.77 12.49 -19.80
N THR A 246 -3.69 12.01 -19.19
CA THR A 246 -3.58 12.04 -17.73
C THR A 246 -3.40 13.50 -17.33
N CYS A 247 -4.29 14.02 -16.47
CA CYS A 247 -4.20 15.36 -15.88
C CYS A 247 -4.14 16.50 -16.93
N GLY A 248 -5.31 17.02 -17.32
CA GLY A 248 -5.42 18.18 -18.22
C GLY A 248 -4.78 19.47 -17.69
N THR A 249 -4.75 20.51 -18.53
CA THR A 249 -4.15 21.85 -18.30
C THR A 249 -4.87 22.73 -17.26
N GLY A 250 -5.64 22.13 -16.35
CA GLY A 250 -6.41 22.83 -15.32
C GLY A 250 -5.55 23.33 -14.15
N PRO A 251 -6.03 24.36 -13.41
CA PRO A 251 -5.18 25.20 -12.59
C PRO A 251 -4.57 24.43 -11.41
N THR A 252 -3.32 24.82 -11.13
CA THR A 252 -2.54 24.57 -9.91
C THR A 252 -3.37 24.00 -8.77
N CYS A 253 -3.05 22.75 -8.42
CA CYS A 253 -3.69 22.00 -7.36
C CYS A 253 -3.72 22.81 -6.07
N ASN A 254 -4.91 23.01 -5.49
CA ASN A 254 -5.04 23.45 -4.11
C ASN A 254 -4.38 22.37 -3.25
N ALA A 255 -3.13 22.61 -2.85
CA ALA A 255 -2.38 21.70 -2.01
C ALA A 255 -3.24 21.36 -0.79
N ILE A 256 -3.42 20.06 -0.53
CA ILE A 256 -4.08 19.61 0.70
C ILE A 256 -3.39 20.31 1.85
N LYS A 257 -4.17 21.03 2.67
CA LYS A 257 -3.70 21.85 3.79
C LYS A 257 -2.70 21.02 4.61
N THR A 258 -1.49 21.53 4.77
CA THR A 258 -0.41 20.91 5.57
C THR A 258 -0.55 21.20 7.07
N GLY A 259 -1.54 22.01 7.45
CA GLY A 259 -1.84 22.37 8.84
C GLY A 259 -0.85 23.37 9.45
N ALA A 260 -1.25 24.02 10.55
CA ALA A 260 -0.42 24.96 11.32
C ALA A 260 0.44 24.26 12.39
N ALA A 261 1.34 25.00 13.05
CA ALA A 261 2.29 24.45 14.05
C ALA A 261 1.66 24.05 15.41
N LYS A 262 0.40 24.43 15.68
CA LYS A 262 -0.33 24.07 16.90
C LYS A 262 -1.70 23.52 16.52
N ALA A 263 -1.97 22.26 16.85
CA ALA A 263 -3.26 21.61 16.65
C ALA A 263 -3.78 21.08 18.00
N ASP A 264 -5.06 21.30 18.29
CA ASP A 264 -5.78 20.51 19.31
C ASP A 264 -6.24 19.21 18.65
N GLU A 265 -5.52 18.14 18.92
CA GLU A 265 -5.71 16.83 18.32
C GLU A 265 -6.95 16.10 18.86
N LYS A 266 -7.50 16.57 19.99
CA LYS A 266 -8.82 16.12 20.48
C LYS A 266 -9.96 16.73 19.67
N ALA A 267 -9.74 17.87 19.04
CA ALA A 267 -10.68 18.51 18.12
C ALA A 267 -10.55 18.01 16.67
N ALA A 268 -9.59 17.12 16.39
CA ALA A 268 -9.48 16.44 15.10
C ALA A 268 -10.72 15.54 14.86
N LYS A 269 -10.89 15.11 13.61
CA LYS A 269 -11.98 14.24 13.18
C LYS A 269 -11.45 13.08 12.35
N ILE A 270 -12.03 11.89 12.54
CA ILE A 270 -11.87 10.76 11.63
C ILE A 270 -13.18 10.57 10.87
N HIS A 271 -13.18 10.99 9.61
CA HIS A 271 -14.32 10.81 8.71
C HIS A 271 -14.40 9.36 8.25
N GLY A 272 -15.49 8.68 8.57
CA GLY A 272 -15.68 7.28 8.18
C GLY A 272 -16.93 6.67 8.81
N LEU A 273 -16.97 5.34 8.85
CA LEU A 273 -18.05 4.58 9.46
C LEU A 273 -17.55 3.22 9.98
N PRO A 274 -18.01 2.74 11.15
CA PRO A 274 -17.53 1.49 11.74
C PRO A 274 -17.78 0.24 10.87
N LEU A 275 -18.80 0.28 10.02
CA LEU A 275 -19.14 -0.80 9.09
C LEU A 275 -18.01 -1.09 8.09
N SER A 276 -17.21 -0.09 7.75
CA SER A 276 -16.08 -0.26 6.83
C SER A 276 -14.88 -0.83 7.60
N PRO A 277 -14.40 -2.05 7.28
CA PRO A 277 -13.20 -2.59 7.90
C PRO A 277 -11.96 -1.69 7.68
N ASN A 278 -11.92 -0.95 6.56
CA ASN A 278 -10.88 0.05 6.29
C ASN A 278 -10.90 1.21 7.29
N CYS A 279 -12.07 1.58 7.83
CA CYS A 279 -12.23 2.65 8.81
C CYS A 279 -12.07 2.17 10.26
N ALA A 280 -12.62 0.99 10.57
CA ALA A 280 -12.79 0.52 11.94
C ALA A 280 -11.46 0.51 12.73
N GLY A 281 -10.36 0.08 12.13
CA GLY A 281 -9.05 0.09 12.79
C GLY A 281 -8.59 1.48 13.22
N ALA A 282 -8.69 2.47 12.32
CA ALA A 282 -8.34 3.86 12.62
C ALA A 282 -9.29 4.49 13.65
N LEU A 283 -10.60 4.18 13.56
CA LEU A 283 -11.60 4.64 14.54
C LEU A 283 -11.35 4.04 15.93
N MET A 284 -10.97 2.77 16.00
CA MET A 284 -10.60 2.10 17.25
C MET A 284 -9.37 2.75 17.87
N LEU A 285 -8.29 2.98 17.09
CA LEU A 285 -7.08 3.63 17.61
C LEU A 285 -7.36 5.07 18.05
N ALA A 286 -8.18 5.81 17.30
CA ALA A 286 -8.63 7.15 17.68
C ALA A 286 -9.37 7.14 19.03
N GLN A 287 -10.23 6.14 19.25
CA GLN A 287 -10.93 5.96 20.52
C GLN A 287 -9.99 5.58 21.67
N GLU A 288 -9.02 4.70 21.45
CA GLU A 288 -8.02 4.30 22.47
C GLU A 288 -7.13 5.47 22.91
N THR A 289 -6.76 6.32 21.95
CA THR A 289 -5.84 7.44 22.19
C THR A 289 -6.53 8.73 22.58
N GLY A 290 -7.83 8.85 22.31
CA GLY A 290 -8.58 10.11 22.40
C GLY A 290 -8.18 11.13 21.33
N VAL A 291 -7.54 10.69 20.24
CA VAL A 291 -7.11 11.54 19.11
C VAL A 291 -8.10 11.41 17.98
N GLY A 292 -8.84 12.49 17.71
CA GLY A 292 -9.85 12.54 16.67
C GLY A 292 -11.19 11.91 17.07
N ALA A 293 -12.26 12.70 17.00
CA ALA A 293 -13.62 12.17 17.15
C ALA A 293 -14.10 11.54 15.84
N MET A 294 -14.87 10.45 15.91
CA MET A 294 -15.52 9.90 14.72
C MET A 294 -16.50 10.94 14.14
N GLN A 295 -16.31 11.26 12.86
CA GLN A 295 -17.26 12.02 12.06
C GLN A 295 -17.90 11.05 11.05
N LEU A 296 -19.21 10.84 11.15
CA LEU A 296 -19.90 9.93 10.24
C LEU A 296 -19.79 10.45 8.81
N CYS A 297 -19.26 9.61 7.92
CA CYS A 297 -19.28 9.80 6.48
C CYS A 297 -19.96 8.59 5.83
N ASN A 298 -21.28 8.70 5.61
CA ASN A 298 -22.06 7.60 5.05
C ASN A 298 -21.79 7.45 3.55
N LEU A 299 -21.12 6.35 3.19
CA LEU A 299 -20.82 6.04 1.79
C LEU A 299 -22.08 5.80 0.95
N MET A 300 -23.14 5.27 1.55
CA MET A 300 -24.36 4.87 0.84
C MET A 300 -25.23 6.07 0.47
N GLU A 301 -25.06 7.18 1.19
CA GLU A 301 -25.68 8.47 0.89
C GLU A 301 -24.77 9.36 0.00
N GLY A 302 -23.59 8.86 -0.39
CA GLY A 302 -22.67 9.62 -1.25
C GLY A 302 -21.91 10.74 -0.53
N ALA A 303 -21.86 10.78 0.80
CA ALA A 303 -21.22 11.86 1.57
C ALA A 303 -19.75 12.12 1.17
N HIS A 304 -19.01 11.06 0.87
CA HIS A 304 -17.61 11.06 0.40
C HIS A 304 -17.39 11.69 -0.99
N LYS A 305 -18.47 11.97 -1.74
CA LYS A 305 -18.42 12.58 -3.08
C LYS A 305 -18.82 14.06 -3.07
N THR A 306 -19.19 14.60 -1.91
CA THR A 306 -19.56 16.01 -1.81
C THR A 306 -18.34 16.91 -2.06
N PRO A 307 -18.48 18.09 -2.69
CA PRO A 307 -17.36 19.01 -2.90
C PRO A 307 -16.58 19.31 -1.61
N ALA A 308 -17.28 19.52 -0.50
CA ALA A 308 -16.67 19.77 0.81
C ALA A 308 -15.85 18.58 1.36
N TYR A 309 -16.17 17.34 0.96
CA TYR A 309 -15.38 16.17 1.31
C TYR A 309 -14.15 16.04 0.41
N LEU A 310 -14.30 16.28 -0.89
CA LEU A 310 -13.22 16.18 -1.88
C LEU A 310 -12.09 17.19 -1.64
N GLU A 311 -12.39 18.33 -0.99
CA GLU A 311 -11.37 19.26 -0.50
C GLU A 311 -10.45 18.64 0.58
N LYS A 312 -10.94 17.65 1.34
CA LYS A 312 -10.17 16.94 2.37
C LYS A 312 -9.45 15.73 1.79
N ASN A 313 -10.15 14.96 0.96
CA ASN A 313 -9.63 13.77 0.32
C ASN A 313 -10.15 13.66 -1.13
N PRO A 314 -9.32 13.99 -2.14
CA PRO A 314 -9.74 13.96 -3.54
C PRO A 314 -10.01 12.53 -4.04
N PHE A 315 -9.42 11.51 -3.40
CA PHE A 315 -9.64 10.11 -3.72
C PHE A 315 -11.03 9.59 -3.31
N HIS A 316 -11.94 10.46 -2.85
CA HIS A 316 -13.33 10.09 -2.52
C HIS A 316 -13.41 8.83 -1.63
N GLN A 317 -12.52 8.72 -0.64
CA GLN A 317 -12.32 7.52 0.16
C GLN A 317 -12.40 7.81 1.66
N VAL A 318 -12.75 6.78 2.43
CA VAL A 318 -12.74 6.76 3.89
C VAL A 318 -11.84 5.61 4.38
N PRO A 319 -11.15 5.74 5.52
CA PRO A 319 -11.19 6.88 6.44
C PRO A 319 -10.39 8.09 5.95
N THR A 320 -10.75 9.28 6.43
CA THR A 320 -9.97 10.52 6.26
C THR A 320 -9.83 11.21 7.62
N TYR A 321 -8.60 11.44 8.07
CA TYR A 321 -8.31 12.27 9.24
C TYR A 321 -8.34 13.76 8.82
N GLU A 322 -8.97 14.60 9.65
CA GLU A 322 -8.99 16.06 9.55
C GLU A 322 -8.56 16.65 10.90
N GLY A 323 -7.36 17.22 10.94
CA GLY A 323 -6.82 17.93 12.11
C GLY A 323 -7.54 19.26 12.34
N SER A 324 -7.54 19.72 13.59
CA SER A 324 -8.13 21.03 13.95
C SER A 324 -7.42 22.22 13.30
N ASP A 325 -6.20 22.01 12.83
CA ASP A 325 -5.39 22.96 12.07
C ASP A 325 -5.61 22.86 10.55
N GLY A 326 -6.54 22.00 10.12
CA GLY A 326 -6.87 21.74 8.72
C GLY A 326 -6.01 20.68 8.04
N PHE A 327 -5.03 20.07 8.70
CA PHE A 327 -4.25 18.98 8.11
C PHE A 327 -5.18 17.81 7.75
N CYS A 328 -5.17 17.38 6.48
CA CYS A 328 -5.98 16.24 6.03
C CYS A 328 -5.09 15.08 5.62
N LEU A 329 -5.53 13.86 5.95
CA LEU A 329 -4.79 12.63 5.70
C LEU A 329 -5.76 11.51 5.34
N GLY A 330 -5.65 10.98 4.12
CA GLY A 330 -6.32 9.75 3.69
C GLY A 330 -5.48 8.50 3.98
N GLU A 331 -5.98 7.35 3.54
CA GLU A 331 -5.40 6.00 3.75
C GLU A 331 -5.38 5.54 5.22
N GLY A 332 -6.09 4.45 5.51
CA GLY A 332 -6.20 3.92 6.88
C GLY A 332 -4.85 3.53 7.49
N ASN A 333 -3.92 2.99 6.70
CA ASN A 333 -2.58 2.63 7.17
C ASN A 333 -1.75 3.89 7.54
N ALA A 334 -1.82 4.95 6.72
CA ALA A 334 -1.14 6.21 6.99
C ALA A 334 -1.72 6.91 8.25
N ILE A 335 -3.04 6.89 8.44
CA ILE A 335 -3.69 7.41 9.65
C ILE A 335 -3.26 6.63 10.90
N LEU A 336 -3.21 5.29 10.83
CA LEU A 336 -2.72 4.46 11.93
C LEU A 336 -1.28 4.79 12.32
N ARG A 337 -0.38 4.94 11.33
CA ARG A 337 1.02 5.34 11.56
C ARG A 337 1.13 6.74 12.16
N TYR A 338 0.36 7.70 11.64
CA TYR A 338 0.36 9.09 12.14
C TYR A 338 -0.09 9.14 13.60
N ILE A 339 -1.25 8.56 13.94
CA ILE A 339 -1.75 8.59 15.32
C ILE A 339 -0.78 7.86 16.27
N ALA A 340 -0.32 6.65 15.91
CA ALA A 340 0.54 5.88 16.80
C ALA A 340 1.94 6.50 16.99
N SER A 341 2.55 7.05 15.93
CA SER A 341 3.88 7.68 16.03
C SER A 341 3.89 8.92 16.93
N ASN A 342 2.75 9.63 17.03
CA ASN A 342 2.65 10.85 17.81
C ASN A 342 2.06 10.63 19.22
N TYR A 343 1.15 9.67 19.37
CA TYR A 343 0.30 9.57 20.57
C TYR A 343 0.23 8.18 21.18
N ALA A 344 0.77 7.15 20.51
CA ALA A 344 0.69 5.77 21.01
C ALA A 344 1.86 4.90 20.56
N LEU A 345 3.09 5.31 20.91
CA LEU A 345 4.31 4.57 20.56
C LEU A 345 4.33 3.13 21.10
N GLN A 346 3.54 2.80 22.13
CA GLN A 346 3.36 1.42 22.58
C GLN A 346 2.75 0.50 21.50
N TYR A 347 1.98 1.04 20.55
CA TYR A 347 1.42 0.30 19.42
C TYR A 347 2.28 0.38 18.15
N TYR A 348 3.31 1.24 18.13
CA TYR A 348 4.24 1.39 17.01
C TYR A 348 5.65 1.78 17.51
N PRO A 349 6.36 0.84 18.16
CA PRO A 349 7.64 1.10 18.82
C PRO A 349 8.70 1.60 17.84
N GLY A 350 9.71 2.32 18.33
CA GLY A 350 10.66 3.07 17.50
C GLY A 350 11.72 2.26 16.75
N ASP A 351 11.94 0.99 17.09
CA ASP A 351 12.98 0.19 16.45
C ASP A 351 12.60 -0.23 15.02
N ALA A 352 13.57 -0.16 14.11
CA ALA A 352 13.31 -0.35 12.68
C ALA A 352 12.80 -1.75 12.38
N GLU A 353 13.36 -2.80 12.99
CA GLU A 353 13.00 -4.19 12.75
C GLU A 353 11.54 -4.50 13.13
N ASN A 354 11.07 -4.04 14.29
CA ASN A 354 9.67 -4.21 14.67
C ASN A 354 8.76 -3.35 13.79
N ARG A 355 9.11 -2.08 13.50
CA ARG A 355 8.33 -1.25 12.57
C ARG A 355 8.19 -1.91 11.22
N GLY A 356 9.28 -2.44 10.67
CA GLY A 356 9.28 -3.18 9.41
C GLY A 356 8.28 -4.33 9.43
N LYS A 357 8.28 -5.17 10.48
CA LYS A 357 7.31 -6.28 10.61
C LYS A 357 5.86 -5.81 10.77
N ILE A 358 5.63 -4.74 11.54
CA ILE A 358 4.31 -4.13 11.70
C ILE A 358 3.80 -3.60 10.36
N ASP A 359 4.66 -2.87 9.63
CA ASP A 359 4.34 -2.30 8.32
C ASP A 359 4.08 -3.39 7.28
N MET A 360 4.90 -4.46 7.27
CA MET A 360 4.66 -5.62 6.40
C MET A 360 3.31 -6.26 6.70
N ALA A 361 2.97 -6.46 7.98
CA ALA A 361 1.66 -7.02 8.34
C ALA A 361 0.52 -6.12 7.85
N MET A 362 0.60 -4.81 8.07
CA MET A 362 -0.41 -3.86 7.63
C MET A 362 -0.57 -3.80 6.11
N ASP A 363 0.55 -3.82 5.38
CA ASP A 363 0.57 -3.71 3.93
C ASP A 363 0.04 -5.00 3.26
N LEU A 364 0.34 -6.19 3.82
CA LEU A 364 -0.26 -7.46 3.40
C LEU A 364 -1.80 -7.47 3.50
N PHE A 365 -2.36 -6.79 4.51
CA PHE A 365 -3.80 -6.62 4.66
C PHE A 365 -4.41 -5.62 3.66
N SER A 366 -3.62 -4.72 3.09
CA SER A 366 -4.07 -3.79 2.04
C SER A 366 -3.90 -4.37 0.62
N THR A 367 -2.99 -5.33 0.45
CA THR A 367 -2.68 -5.94 -0.85
C THR A 367 -3.23 -7.37 -0.94
N GLY A 368 -2.43 -8.36 -0.52
CA GLY A 368 -2.65 -9.78 -0.77
C GLY A 368 -3.89 -10.35 -0.06
N ILE A 369 -4.17 -9.91 1.17
CA ILE A 369 -5.29 -10.43 1.97
C ILE A 369 -6.59 -9.69 1.66
N TYR A 370 -6.54 -8.39 1.37
CA TYR A 370 -7.73 -7.58 1.12
C TYR A 370 -8.63 -8.20 0.05
N GLN A 371 -8.05 -8.50 -1.12
CA GLN A 371 -8.82 -9.06 -2.24
C GLN A 371 -9.38 -10.44 -1.91
N LYS A 372 -8.55 -11.30 -1.30
CA LYS A 372 -8.90 -12.70 -1.02
C LYS A 372 -9.93 -12.84 0.08
N LEU A 373 -9.87 -12.02 1.13
CA LEU A 373 -10.72 -12.13 2.32
C LEU A 373 -11.86 -11.10 2.31
N ALA A 374 -11.55 -9.82 2.13
CA ALA A 374 -12.57 -8.79 2.19
C ALA A 374 -13.45 -8.82 0.94
N VAL A 375 -12.85 -8.71 -0.25
CA VAL A 375 -13.58 -8.57 -1.52
C VAL A 375 -14.24 -9.88 -1.94
N SER A 376 -13.54 -11.02 -1.86
CA SER A 376 -14.10 -12.30 -2.33
C SER A 376 -15.01 -13.02 -1.31
N ILE A 377 -14.92 -12.71 -0.01
CA ILE A 377 -15.68 -13.42 1.03
C ILE A 377 -16.65 -12.50 1.77
N CYS A 378 -16.16 -11.41 2.35
CA CYS A 378 -16.97 -10.60 3.27
C CYS A 378 -17.92 -9.63 2.53
N TYR A 379 -17.42 -8.91 1.52
CA TYR A 379 -18.18 -7.86 0.84
C TYR A 379 -19.43 -8.34 0.11
N PRO A 380 -19.46 -9.53 -0.53
CA PRO A 380 -20.70 -10.07 -1.08
C PRO A 380 -21.78 -10.29 -0.02
N VAL A 381 -21.37 -10.76 1.16
CA VAL A 381 -22.26 -10.96 2.32
C VAL A 381 -22.76 -9.60 2.86
N PHE A 382 -21.91 -8.58 2.83
CA PHE A 382 -22.25 -7.22 3.25
C PHE A 382 -23.15 -6.52 2.22
N GLY A 383 -23.23 -7.04 0.98
CA GLY A 383 -23.90 -6.41 -0.16
C GLY A 383 -23.10 -5.28 -0.80
N PHE A 384 -21.77 -5.29 -0.65
CA PHE A 384 -20.84 -4.31 -1.23
C PHE A 384 -20.19 -4.80 -2.52
N GLY A 385 -20.57 -5.99 -2.99
CA GLY A 385 -20.08 -6.57 -4.23
C GLY A 385 -20.85 -7.83 -4.59
N SER A 386 -20.57 -8.36 -5.77
CA SER A 386 -21.10 -9.65 -6.22
C SER A 386 -20.23 -10.80 -5.70
N PRO A 387 -20.81 -11.98 -5.44
CA PRO A 387 -20.03 -13.17 -5.09
C PRO A 387 -19.08 -13.55 -6.24
N PRO A 388 -17.92 -14.16 -5.94
CA PRO A 388 -17.04 -14.70 -6.96
C PRO A 388 -17.75 -15.80 -7.76
N ALA A 389 -17.34 -15.99 -9.03
CA ALA A 389 -17.87 -17.04 -9.89
C ALA A 389 -17.62 -18.46 -9.34
N ASP A 390 -16.52 -18.64 -8.61
CA ASP A 390 -16.14 -19.89 -7.95
C ASP A 390 -15.83 -19.59 -6.47
N GLN A 391 -16.82 -19.85 -5.61
CA GLN A 391 -16.73 -19.58 -4.18
C GLN A 391 -15.74 -20.52 -3.47
N ASP A 392 -15.64 -21.78 -3.87
CA ASP A 392 -14.73 -22.75 -3.24
C ASP A 392 -13.26 -22.39 -3.50
N LYS A 393 -12.95 -21.97 -4.74
CA LYS A 393 -11.62 -21.45 -5.08
C LYS A 393 -11.30 -20.17 -4.31
N ALA A 394 -12.27 -19.27 -4.15
CA ALA A 394 -12.10 -18.05 -3.35
C ALA A 394 -11.82 -18.40 -1.88
N ASN A 395 -12.61 -19.31 -1.29
CA ASN A 395 -12.42 -19.80 0.08
C ASN A 395 -11.02 -20.39 0.28
N LYS A 396 -10.59 -21.26 -0.64
CA LYS A 396 -9.25 -21.87 -0.61
C LYS A 396 -8.15 -20.82 -0.66
N SER A 397 -8.24 -19.86 -1.57
CA SER A 397 -7.26 -18.76 -1.71
C SER A 397 -7.17 -17.91 -0.45
N ALA A 398 -8.30 -17.62 0.19
CA ALA A 398 -8.35 -16.91 1.47
C ALA A 398 -7.67 -17.70 2.59
N SER A 399 -7.93 -19.01 2.69
CA SER A 399 -7.29 -19.90 3.66
C SER A 399 -5.77 -19.96 3.47
N GLU A 400 -5.29 -20.13 2.23
CA GLU A 400 -3.85 -20.15 1.92
C GLU A 400 -3.15 -18.83 2.30
N ALA A 401 -3.82 -17.69 2.09
CA ALA A 401 -3.28 -16.39 2.49
C ALA A 401 -3.17 -16.24 4.01
N LEU A 402 -4.16 -16.76 4.75
CA LEU A 402 -4.15 -16.78 6.21
C LEU A 402 -3.09 -17.75 6.75
N GLU A 403 -2.88 -18.90 6.11
CA GLU A 403 -1.79 -19.81 6.46
C GLU A 403 -0.41 -19.16 6.25
N ALA A 404 -0.22 -18.43 5.15
CA ALA A 404 1.02 -17.67 4.90
C ALA A 404 1.22 -16.58 5.96
N LEU A 405 0.16 -15.86 6.34
CA LEU A 405 0.18 -14.90 7.43
C LEU A 405 0.56 -15.57 8.75
N GLU A 406 -0.01 -16.73 9.07
CA GLU A 406 0.28 -17.47 10.29
C GLU A 406 1.73 -17.94 10.36
N LYS A 407 2.24 -18.54 9.28
CA LYS A 407 3.65 -18.95 9.16
C LYS A 407 4.62 -17.78 9.30
N THR A 408 4.20 -16.58 8.89
CA THR A 408 5.04 -15.37 8.94
C THR A 408 5.09 -14.76 10.34
N PHE A 409 3.95 -14.66 11.03
CA PHE A 409 3.80 -13.80 12.20
C PHE A 409 3.62 -14.54 13.53
N PHE A 410 2.98 -15.72 13.54
CA PHE A 410 2.54 -16.36 14.79
C PHE A 410 3.49 -17.43 15.35
N LYS A 411 4.72 -17.55 14.85
CA LYS A 411 5.68 -18.58 15.34
C LYS A 411 5.92 -18.52 16.86
N LYS A 412 5.87 -17.33 17.47
CA LYS A 412 6.15 -17.11 18.91
C LYS A 412 5.27 -16.01 19.55
N GLY A 413 4.25 -15.50 18.86
CA GLY A 413 3.50 -14.31 19.26
C GLY A 413 2.00 -14.57 19.49
N LYS A 414 1.44 -13.87 20.49
CA LYS A 414 -0.01 -13.80 20.72
C LYS A 414 -0.70 -12.96 19.65
N PHE A 415 -0.10 -11.82 19.31
CA PHE A 415 -0.55 -10.85 18.29
C PHE A 415 0.30 -10.97 17.01
N LEU A 416 -0.02 -10.20 15.97
CA LEU A 416 0.69 -10.29 14.69
C LEU A 416 2.18 -10.01 14.85
N VAL A 417 2.56 -9.02 15.66
CA VAL A 417 3.97 -8.70 15.91
C VAL A 417 4.27 -8.75 17.40
N GLY A 418 4.49 -9.97 17.90
CA GLY A 418 4.96 -10.20 19.26
C GLY A 418 3.86 -10.52 20.27
N GLN A 419 4.07 -10.11 21.53
CA GLN A 419 3.20 -10.46 22.66
C GLN A 419 2.22 -9.36 23.07
N GLN A 420 2.40 -8.16 22.54
CA GLN A 420 1.52 -7.02 22.77
C GLN A 420 0.89 -6.59 21.43
N PRO A 421 -0.33 -6.05 21.43
CA PRO A 421 -0.95 -5.56 20.21
C PRO A 421 -0.19 -4.35 19.66
N THR A 422 -0.27 -4.17 18.35
CA THR A 422 0.34 -3.08 17.57
C THR A 422 -0.68 -2.50 16.59
N ILE A 423 -0.32 -1.47 15.84
CA ILE A 423 -1.16 -0.95 14.76
C ILE A 423 -1.44 -1.97 13.64
N ALA A 424 -0.63 -3.02 13.51
CA ALA A 424 -0.95 -4.15 12.63
C ALA A 424 -2.23 -4.87 13.09
N ASP A 425 -2.44 -4.98 14.40
CA ASP A 425 -3.60 -5.67 14.95
C ASP A 425 -4.87 -4.80 14.83
N PHE A 426 -4.76 -3.48 14.97
CA PHE A 426 -5.84 -2.54 14.62
C PHE A 426 -6.25 -2.63 13.15
N LYS A 427 -5.28 -2.81 12.23
CA LYS A 427 -5.54 -3.01 10.80
C LYS A 427 -6.21 -4.35 10.52
N ALA A 428 -5.73 -5.43 11.13
CA ALA A 428 -6.15 -6.79 10.80
C ALA A 428 -7.48 -7.19 11.43
N LEU A 429 -7.72 -6.80 12.69
CA LEU A 429 -8.86 -7.24 13.47
C LEU A 429 -10.21 -7.01 12.74
N PRO A 430 -10.52 -5.84 12.16
CA PRO A 430 -11.83 -5.62 11.54
C PRO A 430 -12.15 -6.61 10.41
N TYR A 431 -11.17 -6.98 9.58
CA TYR A 431 -11.37 -7.95 8.50
C TYR A 431 -11.53 -9.38 9.02
N LEU A 432 -10.71 -9.78 9.99
CA LEU A 432 -10.78 -11.11 10.59
C LEU A 432 -12.06 -11.27 11.42
N PHE A 433 -12.48 -10.22 12.13
CA PHE A 433 -13.75 -10.17 12.83
C PHE A 433 -14.93 -10.32 11.87
N ALA A 434 -14.92 -9.60 10.73
CA ALA A 434 -15.92 -9.72 9.68
C ALA A 434 -16.00 -11.15 9.12
N ALA A 435 -14.85 -11.75 8.81
CA ALA A 435 -14.77 -13.11 8.28
C ALA A 435 -15.23 -14.18 9.29
N ASN A 436 -15.14 -13.89 10.59
CA ASN A 436 -15.61 -14.78 11.66
C ASN A 436 -17.12 -14.70 11.93
N GLN A 437 -17.88 -13.86 11.22
CA GLN A 437 -19.30 -13.69 11.50
C GLN A 437 -20.11 -14.91 11.01
N PRO A 438 -21.12 -15.38 11.77
CA PRO A 438 -21.93 -16.54 11.38
C PRO A 438 -22.55 -16.44 9.99
N ALA A 439 -23.01 -15.24 9.62
CA ALA A 439 -23.56 -14.96 8.30
C ALA A 439 -22.56 -15.22 7.16
N VAL A 440 -21.26 -14.96 7.37
CA VAL A 440 -20.22 -15.23 6.38
C VAL A 440 -20.10 -16.73 6.14
N LYS A 441 -19.98 -17.53 7.21
CA LYS A 441 -19.93 -19.00 7.09
C LYS A 441 -21.17 -19.56 6.40
N ARG A 442 -22.37 -19.12 6.80
CA ARG A 442 -23.62 -19.61 6.19
C ARG A 442 -23.72 -19.29 4.70
N LYS A 443 -23.33 -18.08 4.28
CA LYS A 443 -23.52 -17.62 2.88
C LYS A 443 -22.39 -18.03 1.94
N THR A 444 -21.19 -18.29 2.45
CA THR A 444 -20.00 -18.55 1.60
C THR A 444 -19.37 -19.92 1.83
N GLY A 445 -19.69 -20.61 2.93
CA GLY A 445 -18.99 -21.82 3.37
C GLY A 445 -17.61 -21.56 3.98
N PHE A 446 -17.08 -20.33 3.89
CA PHE A 446 -15.79 -19.98 4.48
C PHE A 446 -15.81 -20.11 6.00
N THR A 447 -14.78 -20.75 6.55
CA THR A 447 -14.57 -20.84 7.99
C THR A 447 -13.21 -20.28 8.32
N LEU A 448 -13.17 -19.29 9.23
CA LEU A 448 -11.92 -18.71 9.69
C LEU A 448 -11.07 -19.79 10.39
N PRO A 449 -9.77 -19.92 10.10
CA PRO A 449 -8.94 -20.95 10.73
C PRO A 449 -8.87 -20.75 12.27
N PRO A 450 -8.76 -21.84 13.06
CA PRO A 450 -8.82 -21.78 14.53
C PRO A 450 -7.85 -20.78 15.17
N ARG A 451 -6.60 -20.70 14.68
CA ARG A 451 -5.60 -19.73 15.17
C ARG A 451 -6.10 -18.29 15.08
N PHE A 452 -6.82 -17.96 14.01
CA PHE A 452 -7.35 -16.61 13.77
C PHE A 452 -8.64 -16.34 14.57
N ILE A 453 -9.42 -17.38 14.90
CA ILE A 453 -10.53 -17.23 15.86
C ILE A 453 -9.99 -16.86 17.24
N THR A 454 -8.97 -17.57 17.72
CA THR A 454 -8.27 -17.24 18.99
C THR A 454 -7.70 -15.83 18.95
N TYR A 455 -7.00 -15.47 17.86
CA TYR A 455 -6.46 -14.13 17.65
C TYR A 455 -7.53 -13.03 17.71
N VAL A 456 -8.69 -13.24 17.08
CA VAL A 456 -9.80 -12.27 17.11
C VAL A 456 -10.25 -12.05 18.56
N ASN A 457 -10.45 -13.13 19.33
CA ASN A 457 -10.85 -13.01 20.73
C ASN A 457 -9.79 -12.29 21.58
N ASP A 458 -8.51 -12.64 21.40
CA ASP A 458 -7.39 -11.98 22.06
C ASP A 458 -7.35 -10.47 21.79
N CYS A 459 -7.60 -10.05 20.54
CA CYS A 459 -7.63 -8.64 20.17
C CYS A 459 -8.88 -7.93 20.70
N LEU A 460 -10.05 -8.58 20.68
CA LEU A 460 -11.28 -8.02 21.25
C LEU A 460 -11.10 -7.73 22.74
N GLU A 461 -10.45 -8.64 23.48
CA GLU A 461 -10.10 -8.47 24.89
C GLU A 461 -9.08 -7.33 25.08
N ALA A 462 -7.97 -7.36 24.32
CA ALA A 462 -6.88 -6.40 24.47
C ALA A 462 -7.28 -4.95 24.14
N PHE A 463 -8.14 -4.75 23.15
CA PHE A 463 -8.66 -3.43 22.77
C PHE A 463 -9.93 -3.03 23.54
N GLY A 464 -10.41 -3.86 24.46
CA GLY A 464 -11.47 -3.55 25.42
C GLY A 464 -12.62 -2.70 24.86
N LYS A 465 -12.65 -1.41 25.20
CA LYS A 465 -13.76 -0.52 24.84
C LYS A 465 -13.76 -0.15 23.36
N SER A 466 -12.62 0.07 22.71
CA SER A 466 -12.61 0.47 21.29
C SER A 466 -13.11 -0.64 20.37
N SER A 467 -12.85 -1.91 20.69
CA SER A 467 -13.32 -3.06 19.89
C SER A 467 -14.85 -3.19 19.84
N SER A 468 -15.57 -2.53 20.77
CA SER A 468 -17.03 -2.45 20.74
C SER A 468 -17.58 -1.83 19.45
N LEU A 469 -16.82 -0.97 18.76
CA LEU A 469 -17.20 -0.42 17.45
C LEU A 469 -17.50 -1.51 16.39
N LEU A 470 -16.93 -2.70 16.54
CA LEU A 470 -17.18 -3.84 15.65
C LEU A 470 -18.52 -4.53 15.95
N THR A 471 -19.03 -4.40 17.18
CA THR A 471 -20.22 -5.12 17.67
C THR A 471 -21.44 -4.23 17.89
N SER A 472 -21.26 -2.97 18.25
CA SER A 472 -22.32 -1.99 18.46
C SER A 472 -21.86 -0.58 18.13
N ALA A 473 -22.54 0.06 17.17
CA ALA A 473 -22.26 1.43 16.77
C ALA A 473 -23.53 2.09 16.20
N GLY A 474 -24.65 2.01 16.92
CA GLY A 474 -25.91 2.64 16.51
C GLY A 474 -26.48 2.07 15.21
N GLY A 475 -26.27 0.77 14.97
CA GLY A 475 -26.69 0.09 13.75
C GLY A 475 -25.71 0.19 12.58
N LEU A 476 -24.53 0.81 12.80
CA LEU A 476 -23.46 0.99 11.81
C LEU A 476 -22.25 0.10 12.09
N SER A 477 -22.28 -0.82 13.05
CA SER A 477 -21.19 -1.79 13.25
C SER A 477 -21.29 -2.96 12.27
N ILE A 478 -20.18 -3.68 12.10
CA ILE A 478 -20.12 -4.89 11.26
C ILE A 478 -21.16 -5.92 11.73
N LYS A 479 -21.23 -6.20 13.04
CA LYS A 479 -22.16 -7.18 13.60
C LYS A 479 -23.61 -6.77 13.41
N GLU A 480 -23.97 -5.52 13.73
CA GLU A 480 -25.34 -5.03 13.57
C GLU A 480 -25.80 -5.05 12.11
N HIS A 481 -24.93 -4.68 11.17
CA HIS A 481 -25.25 -4.71 9.73
C HIS A 481 -25.54 -6.14 9.24
N LEU A 482 -24.71 -7.10 9.66
CA LEU A 482 -24.92 -8.49 9.28
C LEU A 482 -26.15 -9.12 9.93
N ALA A 483 -26.45 -8.76 11.18
CA ALA A 483 -27.66 -9.20 11.88
C ALA A 483 -28.95 -8.79 11.14
N LYS A 484 -28.96 -7.60 10.49
CA LYS A 484 -30.09 -7.14 9.65
C LYS A 484 -30.23 -7.90 8.33
N LYS A 485 -29.22 -8.68 7.94
CA LYS A 485 -29.17 -9.46 6.70
C LYS A 485 -29.30 -10.97 6.92
N GLU A 486 -29.59 -11.37 8.16
CA GLU A 486 -30.01 -12.72 8.54
C GLU A 486 -31.51 -12.87 8.32
#